data_AF-A0A356B531-F1
#
_entry.id   AF-A0A356B531-F1
#
_cell.length_a   1.000
_cell.length_b   1.000
_cell.length_c   1.000
_cell.angle_alpha   90.00
_cell.angle_beta   90.00
_cell.angle_gamma   90.00
#
_symmetry.space_group_name_H-M   'P 1'
#
loop_
_entity.id
_entity.type
_entity.pdbx_description
1 polymer ?
#
loop_
_entity_poly.entity_id
_entity_poly.type
_entity_poly.pdbx_seq_one_letter_code
_entity_poly.pdbx_strand_id
1 'polypeptide(L)'
;DALLNAFDGKPSEPLVTTPGVTTTSQIYDARPDIQELFAKGSRYNLFSFVTYSSVKMIRQTKFIRIENFEHKIALSMSMDDSAVYLGRGAYAAGLDKLTAVYDDGSGKIRTFKPYIF
;
A
#
# COMPACT_ATOMS: atom_id res chain seq x y z
N ASP A 1 24.18 -7.39 -14.54
CA ASP A 1 23.91 -6.22 -13.67
C ASP A 1 23.34 -5.03 -14.42
N ALA A 2 22.14 -5.19 -15.00
CA ALA A 2 21.59 -4.27 -15.99
C ALA A 2 20.34 -3.50 -15.52
N LEU A 3 20.31 -3.06 -14.26
CA LEU A 3 19.19 -2.24 -13.75
C LEU A 3 19.66 -1.19 -12.73
N LEU A 4 20.73 -0.44 -13.05
CA LEU A 4 21.16 0.68 -12.20
C LEU A 4 21.58 1.96 -12.94
N ASN A 5 21.54 2.02 -14.27
CA ASN A 5 21.94 3.21 -15.02
C ASN A 5 20.92 3.57 -16.11
N ALA A 6 19.88 4.34 -15.74
CA ALA A 6 19.06 5.07 -16.70
C ALA A 6 18.30 6.23 -16.03
N PHE A 7 19.02 7.13 -15.38
CA PHE A 7 18.57 8.52 -15.17
C PHE A 7 19.73 9.44 -15.55
N ASP A 8 20.04 9.41 -16.84
CA ASP A 8 21.01 10.31 -17.44
C ASP A 8 20.28 11.66 -17.64
N GLY A 9 20.63 12.64 -16.81
CA GLY A 9 20.00 13.96 -16.73
C GLY A 9 20.23 14.82 -17.98
N LYS A 10 19.82 14.35 -19.15
CA LYS A 10 19.77 15.18 -20.35
C LYS A 10 18.59 16.15 -20.26
N PRO A 11 18.80 17.46 -20.52
CA PRO A 11 17.68 18.38 -20.67
C PRO A 11 16.80 17.88 -21.80
N SER A 12 15.50 17.75 -21.54
CA SER A 12 14.50 17.43 -22.55
C SER A 12 14.58 18.43 -23.69
N GLU A 13 14.68 17.96 -24.93
CA GLU A 13 14.66 18.82 -26.12
C GLU A 13 13.41 19.72 -26.13
N PRO A 14 13.51 20.97 -26.60
CA PRO A 14 12.38 21.88 -26.62
C PRO A 14 11.31 21.37 -27.57
N LEU A 15 10.08 21.26 -27.05
CA LEU A 15 8.89 20.89 -27.81
C LEU A 15 8.67 21.88 -28.95
N VAL A 16 8.73 21.39 -30.19
CA VAL A 16 8.32 22.14 -31.37
C VAL A 16 6.82 22.41 -31.26
N THR A 17 6.44 23.66 -30.98
CA THR A 17 5.05 24.09 -30.89
C THR A 17 4.50 24.44 -32.27
N THR A 18 3.79 23.50 -32.89
CA THR A 18 2.86 23.80 -33.98
C THR A 18 1.64 24.52 -33.41
N PRO A 19 1.23 25.70 -33.91
CA PRO A 19 0.07 26.42 -33.38
C PRO A 19 -1.20 25.61 -33.68
N GLY A 20 -1.81 25.03 -32.65
CA GLY A 20 -3.10 24.33 -32.74
C GLY A 20 -3.18 22.96 -32.04
N VAL A 21 -2.06 22.39 -31.57
CA VAL A 21 -2.11 21.14 -30.80
C VAL A 21 -1.97 21.45 -29.32
N THR A 22 -3.11 21.60 -28.65
CA THR A 22 -3.17 21.54 -27.18
C THR A 22 -2.84 20.10 -26.79
N THR A 23 -1.56 19.80 -26.54
CA THR A 23 -1.14 18.52 -25.98
C THR A 23 -1.63 18.49 -24.54
N THR A 24 -2.91 18.19 -24.35
CA THR A 24 -3.43 17.77 -23.05
C THR A 24 -2.69 16.49 -22.71
N SER A 25 -1.69 16.61 -21.83
CA SER A 25 -1.13 15.45 -21.14
C SER A 25 -2.31 14.80 -20.42
N GLN A 26 -2.86 13.76 -21.04
CA GLN A 26 -3.89 12.96 -20.40
C GLN A 26 -3.19 12.17 -19.32
N ILE A 27 -3.23 12.71 -18.10
CA ILE A 27 -2.73 12.03 -16.91
C ILE A 27 -3.53 10.74 -16.80
N TYR A 28 -2.84 9.61 -16.93
CA TYR A 28 -3.43 8.30 -16.79
C TYR A 28 -3.93 8.10 -15.35
N ASP A 29 -5.19 7.67 -15.23
CA ASP A 29 -5.82 7.34 -13.97
C ASP A 29 -5.75 5.84 -13.70
N ALA A 30 -4.82 5.42 -12.83
CA ALA A 30 -4.62 4.01 -12.48
C ALA A 30 -5.67 3.43 -11.51
N ARG A 31 -6.57 4.26 -10.96
CA ARG A 31 -7.52 3.81 -9.92
C ARG A 31 -8.43 2.66 -10.38
N PRO A 32 -9.01 2.65 -11.59
CA PRO A 32 -9.86 1.55 -12.06
C PRO A 32 -9.09 0.23 -12.16
N ASP A 33 -7.87 0.27 -12.68
CA ASP A 33 -7.05 -0.93 -12.87
C ASP A 33 -6.60 -1.51 -11.52
N ILE A 34 -6.20 -0.65 -10.58
CA ILE A 34 -5.89 -1.07 -9.21
C ILE A 34 -7.12 -1.72 -8.57
N GLN A 35 -8.29 -1.10 -8.69
CA GLN A 35 -9.53 -1.65 -8.15
C GLN A 35 -9.85 -3.04 -8.75
N GLU A 36 -9.65 -3.23 -10.05
CA GLU A 36 -9.82 -4.53 -10.70
C GLU A 36 -8.84 -5.58 -10.15
N LEU A 37 -7.57 -5.22 -9.94
CA LEU A 37 -6.56 -6.12 -9.37
C LEU A 37 -6.95 -6.60 -7.97
N PHE A 38 -7.43 -5.70 -7.10
CA PHE A 38 -7.93 -6.08 -5.77
C PHE A 38 -9.21 -6.91 -5.80
N ALA A 39 -10.08 -6.70 -6.80
CA ALA A 39 -11.31 -7.48 -6.95
C ALA A 39 -11.06 -8.91 -7.43
N LYS A 40 -10.05 -9.13 -8.28
CA LYS A 40 -9.65 -10.48 -8.74
C LYS A 40 -9.03 -11.29 -7.61
N GLY A 41 -8.06 -10.70 -6.90
CA GLY A 41 -7.39 -11.32 -5.75
C GLY A 41 -6.74 -12.68 -6.04
N SER A 42 -6.60 -13.50 -5.00
CA SER A 42 -5.81 -14.75 -5.05
C SER A 42 -6.37 -15.82 -5.99
N ARG A 43 -7.67 -15.82 -6.29
CA ARG A 43 -8.31 -16.77 -7.22
C ARG A 43 -7.72 -16.69 -8.64
N TYR A 44 -7.15 -15.55 -9.01
CA TYR A 44 -6.49 -15.32 -10.29
C TYR A 44 -4.95 -15.33 -10.19
N ASN A 45 -4.39 -15.91 -9.12
CA ASN A 45 -2.96 -15.88 -8.80
C ASN A 45 -2.38 -14.46 -8.68
N LEU A 46 -3.21 -13.49 -8.28
CA LEU A 46 -2.79 -12.13 -8.00
C LEU A 46 -2.64 -11.93 -6.49
N PHE A 47 -1.43 -11.56 -6.06
CA PHE A 47 -1.10 -11.29 -4.66
C PHE A 47 -0.62 -9.84 -4.53
N SER A 48 -1.41 -9.04 -3.83
CA SER A 48 -1.10 -7.63 -3.60
C SER A 48 -0.48 -7.42 -2.24
N PHE A 49 0.71 -6.81 -2.21
CA PHE A 49 1.32 -6.31 -0.99
C PHE A 49 1.20 -4.79 -0.96
N VAL A 50 0.56 -4.25 0.09
CA VAL A 50 0.30 -2.82 0.22
C VAL A 50 0.85 -2.32 1.54
N THR A 51 1.57 -1.20 1.48
CA THR A 51 2.04 -0.49 2.65
C THR A 51 1.35 0.85 2.73
N TYR A 52 0.86 1.20 3.92
CA TYR A 52 0.32 2.50 4.22
C TYR A 52 1.09 3.08 5.40
N SER A 53 1.42 4.37 5.32
CA SER A 53 2.01 5.09 6.44
C SER A 53 1.01 5.34 7.58
N SER A 54 -0.29 5.24 7.32
CA SER A 54 -1.36 5.42 8.29
C SER A 54 -2.65 4.73 7.83
N VAL A 55 -3.45 4.28 8.79
CA VAL A 55 -4.81 3.73 8.58
C VAL A 55 -5.75 4.76 7.95
N LYS A 56 -5.48 6.06 8.09
CA LYS A 56 -6.25 7.13 7.43
C LYS A 56 -6.26 6.99 5.91
N MET A 57 -5.15 6.55 5.32
CA MET A 57 -5.03 6.40 3.86
C MET A 57 -5.99 5.33 3.34
N ILE A 58 -6.10 4.20 4.06
CA ILE A 58 -7.06 3.13 3.73
C ILE A 58 -8.49 3.68 3.71
N ARG A 59 -8.87 4.48 4.71
CA ARG A 59 -10.21 5.09 4.79
C ARG A 59 -10.50 6.02 3.61
N GLN A 60 -9.46 6.66 3.05
CA GLN A 60 -9.60 7.57 1.91
C GLN A 60 -9.66 6.85 0.56
N THR A 61 -9.02 5.69 0.43
CA THR A 61 -8.90 4.99 -0.86
C THR A 61 -10.25 4.50 -1.40
N LYS A 62 -11.30 4.31 -0.58
CA LYS A 62 -12.69 3.88 -0.93
C LYS A 62 -12.84 2.53 -1.66
N PHE A 63 -11.99 2.22 -2.64
CA PHE A 63 -11.99 1.01 -3.45
C PHE A 63 -11.08 -0.10 -2.90
N ILE A 64 -10.19 0.23 -1.95
CA ILE A 64 -9.43 -0.75 -1.16
C ILE A 64 -9.93 -0.65 0.29
N ARG A 65 -10.41 -1.77 0.83
CA ARG A 65 -10.86 -1.87 2.22
C ARG A 65 -10.01 -2.88 3.00
N ILE A 66 -10.03 -2.78 4.33
CA ILE A 66 -9.25 -3.71 5.19
C ILE A 66 -9.74 -5.14 5.03
N GLU A 67 -11.02 -5.34 4.75
CA GLU A 67 -11.61 -6.66 4.56
C GLU A 67 -11.15 -7.34 3.26
N ASN A 68 -10.51 -6.60 2.34
CA ASN A 68 -9.87 -7.20 1.17
C ASN A 68 -8.56 -7.93 1.51
N PHE A 69 -8.05 -7.77 2.74
CA PHE A 69 -6.80 -8.36 3.19
C PHE A 69 -7.05 -9.34 4.33
N GLU A 70 -6.88 -10.62 4.03
CA GLU A 70 -6.88 -11.69 5.04
C GLU A 70 -5.65 -11.57 5.95
N HIS A 71 -4.49 -11.33 5.35
CA HIS A 71 -3.21 -11.19 6.04
C HIS A 71 -2.87 -9.72 6.29
N LYS A 72 -2.57 -9.39 7.56
CA LYS A 72 -2.21 -8.02 7.97
C LYS A 72 -1.00 -8.03 8.89
N ILE A 73 -0.09 -7.10 8.67
CA ILE A 73 1.07 -6.88 9.53
C ILE A 73 0.95 -5.47 10.11
N ALA A 74 0.98 -5.37 11.43
CA ALA A 74 0.92 -4.12 12.16
C ALA A 74 2.21 -3.89 12.95
N LEU A 75 2.77 -2.70 12.80
CA LEU A 75 3.78 -2.16 13.71
C LEU A 75 3.10 -1.35 14.81
N SER A 76 3.88 -0.78 15.73
CA SER A 76 3.38 0.12 16.76
C SER A 76 2.50 1.22 16.16
N MET A 77 1.27 1.35 16.67
CA MET A 77 0.29 2.34 16.23
C MET A 77 -0.57 2.81 17.41
N SER A 78 -1.45 3.79 17.18
CA SER A 78 -2.39 4.24 18.20
C SER A 78 -3.45 3.16 18.52
N MET A 79 -4.10 3.26 19.69
CA MET A 79 -5.20 2.37 20.06
C MET A 79 -6.37 2.45 19.06
N ASP A 80 -6.69 3.65 18.58
CA ASP A 80 -7.75 3.85 17.58
C ASP A 80 -7.36 3.22 16.24
N ASP A 81 -6.15 3.45 15.75
CA ASP A 81 -5.68 2.87 14.49
C ASP A 81 -5.65 1.33 14.57
N SER A 82 -5.22 0.77 15.69
CA SER A 82 -5.23 -0.69 15.92
C SER A 82 -6.65 -1.25 15.93
N ALA A 83 -7.60 -0.55 16.55
CA ALA A 83 -8.99 -0.98 16.56
C ALA A 83 -9.58 -1.02 15.14
N VAL A 84 -9.18 -0.09 14.29
CA VAL A 84 -9.65 -0.01 12.91
C VAL A 84 -8.98 -1.06 12.03
N TYR A 85 -7.66 -1.22 12.16
CA TYR A 85 -6.87 -2.10 11.29
C TYR A 85 -6.99 -3.58 11.68
N LEU A 86 -6.99 -3.88 12.98
CA LEU A 86 -6.97 -5.24 13.53
C LEU A 86 -8.26 -5.62 14.26
N GLY A 87 -9.26 -4.73 14.34
CA GLY A 87 -10.52 -4.98 15.04
C GLY A 87 -10.46 -4.84 16.57
N ARG A 88 -9.27 -4.68 17.18
CA ARG A 88 -9.12 -4.35 18.61
C ARG A 88 -7.95 -3.40 18.85
N GLY A 89 -8.16 -2.44 19.74
CA GLY A 89 -7.17 -1.40 20.02
C GLY A 89 -5.90 -1.89 20.71
N ALA A 90 -6.01 -2.90 21.57
CA ALA A 90 -4.89 -3.37 22.39
C ALA A 90 -3.84 -4.20 21.62
N TYR A 91 -4.10 -4.62 20.38
CA TYR A 91 -3.19 -5.52 19.67
C TYR A 91 -1.88 -4.86 19.25
N ALA A 92 -1.95 -3.66 18.68
CA ALA A 92 -0.76 -2.95 18.20
C ALA A 92 -0.48 -1.64 18.96
N ALA A 93 -1.30 -1.30 19.95
CA ALA A 93 -1.05 -0.15 20.82
C ALA A 93 0.11 -0.41 21.79
N GLY A 94 1.09 0.49 21.80
CA GLY A 94 2.20 0.45 22.75
C GLY A 94 3.26 -0.63 22.45
N LEU A 95 3.24 -1.23 21.27
CA LEU A 95 4.35 -2.08 20.82
C LEU A 95 5.65 -1.27 20.79
N ASP A 96 6.76 -1.92 21.14
CA ASP A 96 8.09 -1.33 20.97
C ASP A 96 8.48 -1.27 19.48
N LYS A 97 9.62 -0.64 19.18
CA LYS A 97 10.12 -0.47 17.80
C LYS A 97 10.52 -1.78 17.11
N LEU A 98 10.63 -2.88 17.87
CA LEU A 98 11.17 -4.16 17.42
C LEU A 98 10.10 -5.25 17.39
N THR A 99 8.86 -4.90 17.71
CA THR A 99 7.76 -5.84 17.82
C THR A 99 6.71 -5.51 16.77
N ALA A 100 6.24 -6.56 16.11
CA ALA A 100 5.19 -6.51 15.14
C ALA A 100 4.11 -7.52 15.50
N VAL A 101 2.94 -7.32 14.90
CA VAL A 101 1.78 -8.18 15.06
C VAL A 101 1.31 -8.64 13.69
N TYR A 102 0.97 -9.92 13.60
CA TYR A 102 0.46 -10.57 12.40
C TYR A 102 -0.95 -11.12 12.66
N ASP A 103 -1.89 -10.74 11.80
CA ASP A 103 -3.22 -11.31 11.69
C ASP A 103 -3.23 -12.19 10.43
N ASP A 104 -3.52 -13.48 10.61
CA ASP A 104 -3.59 -14.44 9.51
C ASP A 104 -5.03 -14.65 8.97
N GLY A 105 -6.00 -13.86 9.45
CA GLY A 105 -7.41 -13.97 9.05
C GLY A 105 -8.17 -15.08 9.81
N SER A 106 -7.48 -15.94 10.56
CA SER A 106 -8.11 -17.01 11.36
C SER A 106 -8.72 -16.52 12.68
N GLY A 107 -8.61 -15.21 12.97
CA GLY A 107 -8.97 -14.59 14.24
C GLY A 107 -7.91 -14.75 15.33
N LYS A 108 -6.74 -15.33 15.01
CA LYS A 108 -5.59 -15.40 15.91
C LYS A 108 -4.57 -14.33 15.55
N ILE A 109 -4.26 -13.51 16.54
CA ILE A 109 -3.22 -12.48 16.44
C ILE A 109 -1.91 -13.02 17.02
N ARG A 110 -0.80 -12.88 16.29
CA ARG A 110 0.52 -13.35 16.70
C ARG A 110 1.48 -12.17 16.81
N THR A 111 2.11 -12.04 17.96
CA THR A 111 3.19 -11.07 18.18
C THR A 111 4.53 -11.71 17.83
N PHE A 112 5.37 -10.99 17.08
CA PHE A 112 6.69 -11.48 16.67
C PHE A 112 7.71 -10.33 16.60
N LYS A 113 9.00 -10.68 16.58
CA LYS A 113 10.09 -9.73 16.33
C LYS A 113 10.61 -9.98 14.91
N PRO A 114 10.41 -9.06 13.95
CA PRO A 114 10.76 -9.28 12.54
C PRO A 114 12.28 -9.40 12.33
N TYR A 115 13.08 -8.88 13.25
CA TYR A 115 14.53 -8.97 13.24
C TYR A 115 15.03 -9.46 14.60
N ILE A 116 16.06 -10.30 14.55
CA ILE A 116 16.81 -10.74 15.73
C ILE A 116 17.97 -9.76 15.87
N PHE A 117 18.22 -9.26 17.09
CA PHE A 117 19.48 -8.59 17.43
C PHE A 117 20.40 -9.62 18.09
#